data_AF-A0A6B9FG71-F1
#
_entry.id   AF-A0A6B9FG71-F1
#
_cell.length_a   1.000
_cell.length_b   1.000
_cell.length_c   1.000
_cell.angle_alpha   90.00
_cell.angle_beta   90.00
_cell.angle_gamma   90.00
#
_symmetry.space_group_name_H-M   'P 1'
#
loop_
_entity.id
_entity.type
_entity.pdbx_description
1 polymer ?
#
loop_
_entity_poly.entity_id
_entity_poly.type
_entity_poly.pdbx_seq_one_letter_code
_entity_poly.pdbx_strand_id
1 'polypeptide(L)'
;MTLPDPTRLALTEAALASADRLWREEMRRIYGPDGVLTYGYAPEGQGGLGTPLRRSYEARRIAVALWRNERHQHWHKATTSC
;
A
#
# COMPACT_ATOMS: atom_id res chain seq x y z
N MET A 1 -11.88 17.93 -12.25
CA MET A 1 -11.62 18.73 -11.04
C MET A 1 -10.53 18.00 -10.26
N THR A 2 -9.33 18.57 -10.16
CA THR A 2 -8.17 17.91 -9.53
C THR A 2 -8.14 18.28 -8.05
N LEU A 3 -8.05 17.30 -7.15
CA LEU A 3 -7.98 17.56 -5.70
C LEU A 3 -6.70 18.32 -5.33
N PRO A 4 -6.72 19.16 -4.28
CA PRO A 4 -5.52 19.79 -3.76
C PRO A 4 -4.54 18.75 -3.20
N ASP A 5 -3.25 19.06 -3.30
CA ASP A 5 -2.12 18.19 -2.92
C ASP A 5 -2.25 17.55 -1.53
N PRO A 6 -2.53 18.28 -0.43
CA PRO A 6 -2.68 17.67 0.90
C PRO A 6 -3.85 16.70 0.97
N THR A 7 -4.94 16.95 0.25
CA THR A 7 -6.09 16.04 0.19
C THR A 7 -5.75 14.78 -0.61
N ARG A 8 -4.99 14.90 -1.71
CA ARG A 8 -4.53 13.73 -2.49
C ARG A 8 -3.58 12.86 -1.68
N LEU A 9 -2.63 13.47 -0.95
CA LEU A 9 -1.73 12.75 -0.07
C LEU A 9 -2.52 11.99 1.01
N ALA A 10 -3.43 12.65 1.73
CA ALA A 10 -4.27 12.02 2.75
C ALA A 10 -5.12 10.86 2.21
N LEU A 11 -5.67 11.00 0.99
CA LEU A 11 -6.44 9.93 0.35
C LEU A 11 -5.58 8.72 0.01
N THR A 12 -4.38 8.93 -0.51
CA THR A 12 -3.46 7.83 -0.81
C THR A 12 -2.91 7.16 0.46
N GLU A 13 -2.75 7.91 1.55
CA GLU A 13 -2.41 7.35 2.87
C GLU A 13 -3.53 6.47 3.43
N ALA A 14 -4.78 6.93 3.36
CA ALA A 14 -5.94 6.14 3.78
C ALA A 14 -6.14 4.87 2.93
N ALA A 15 -5.95 4.97 1.61
CA ALA A 15 -5.99 3.83 0.70
C ALA A 15 -4.89 2.82 1.00
N LEU A 16 -3.66 3.30 1.25
CA LEU A 16 -2.53 2.45 1.64
C LEU A 16 -2.78 1.73 2.97
N ALA A 17 -3.23 2.45 4.00
CA ALA A 17 -3.54 1.85 5.30
C ALA A 17 -4.60 0.73 5.19
N SER A 18 -5.64 0.97 4.39
CA SER A 18 -6.71 0.00 4.15
C SER A 18 -6.20 -1.25 3.41
N ALA A 19 -5.43 -1.04 2.33
CA ALA A 19 -4.89 -2.15 1.53
C ALA A 19 -3.83 -2.96 2.30
N ASP A 20 -2.97 -2.30 3.08
CA ASP A 20 -1.97 -2.96 3.92
C ASP A 20 -2.64 -3.80 5.01
N ARG A 21 -3.70 -3.28 5.64
CA ARG A 21 -4.49 -4.03 6.63
C ARG A 21 -5.08 -5.32 6.05
N LEU A 22 -5.77 -5.22 4.91
CA LEU A 22 -6.38 -6.39 4.25
C LEU A 22 -5.33 -7.45 3.89
N TRP A 23 -4.18 -7.02 3.36
CA TRP A 23 -3.08 -7.93 3.06
C TRP A 23 -2.54 -8.61 4.33
N ARG A 24 -2.34 -7.86 5.42
CA ARG A 24 -1.89 -8.44 6.70
C ARG A 24 -2.89 -9.43 7.29
N GLU A 25 -4.19 -9.16 7.16
CA GLU A 25 -5.23 -10.08 7.60
C GLU A 25 -5.18 -11.41 6.82
N GLU A 26 -4.97 -11.36 5.50
CA GLU A 26 -4.78 -12.55 4.68
C GLU A 26 -3.47 -13.30 5.00
N MET A 27 -2.36 -12.57 5.18
CA MET A 27 -1.08 -13.15 5.60
C MET A 27 -1.21 -13.86 6.94
N ARG A 28 -1.94 -13.25 7.90
CA ARG A 28 -2.19 -13.84 9.21
C ARG A 28 -3.05 -15.09 9.11
N ARG A 29 -4.06 -15.08 8.24
CA ARG A 29 -4.96 -16.22 8.01
C ARG A 29 -4.24 -17.43 7.41
N ILE A 30 -3.28 -17.20 6.51
CA ILE A 30 -2.59 -18.26 5.77
C ILE A 30 -1.34 -18.76 6.51
N TYR A 31 -0.55 -17.85 7.07
CA TYR A 31 0.78 -18.14 7.62
C TYR A 31 0.89 -17.92 9.14
N GLY A 32 -0.20 -17.53 9.81
CA GLY A 32 -0.20 -17.26 11.24
C GLY A 32 0.31 -15.86 11.62
N PRO A 33 0.45 -15.55 12.92
CA PRO A 33 0.76 -14.21 13.42
C PRO A 33 2.06 -13.63 12.86
N ASP A 34 3.07 -14.46 12.64
CA ASP A 34 4.38 -14.05 12.11
C ASP A 34 4.45 -14.06 10.58
N GLY A 35 3.35 -14.37 9.90
CA GLY A 35 3.30 -14.51 8.45
C GLY A 35 3.86 -13.30 7.70
N VAL A 36 3.54 -12.09 8.15
CA VAL A 36 4.06 -10.85 7.57
C VAL A 36 5.57 -10.73 7.76
N LEU A 37 6.08 -11.12 8.92
CA LEU A 37 7.50 -11.03 9.26
C LEU A 37 8.32 -12.01 8.39
N THR A 38 7.81 -13.23 8.24
CA THR A 38 8.49 -14.32 7.54
C THR A 38 8.37 -14.22 6.03
N TYR A 39 7.18 -13.90 5.51
CA TYR A 39 6.88 -14.00 4.07
C TYR A 39 6.61 -12.65 3.40
N GLY A 40 6.64 -11.53 4.13
CA GLY A 40 6.22 -10.23 3.60
C GLY A 40 7.02 -9.71 2.40
N TYR A 41 8.26 -10.20 2.24
CA TYR A 41 9.14 -9.89 1.11
C TYR A 41 9.43 -11.11 0.22
N ALA A 42 8.83 -12.26 0.52
CA ALA A 42 9.01 -13.50 -0.22
C ALA A 42 7.92 -13.66 -1.31
N PRO A 43 8.15 -14.46 -2.36
CA PRO A 43 7.15 -14.76 -3.39
C PRO A 43 5.82 -15.29 -2.82
N GLU A 44 5.87 -16.02 -1.72
CA GLU A 44 4.73 -16.58 -0.98
C GLU A 44 3.78 -15.48 -0.50
N GLY A 45 4.34 -14.38 0.03
CA GLY A 45 3.57 -13.24 0.51
C GLY A 45 2.80 -12.49 -0.60
N GLN A 46 3.06 -12.83 -1.85
CA GLN A 46 2.30 -12.31 -2.99
C GLN A 46 1.03 -13.10 -3.28
N GLY A 47 0.91 -14.34 -2.78
CA GLY A 47 -0.20 -15.25 -3.07
C GLY A 47 -0.23 -15.80 -4.50
N GLY A 48 -0.91 -16.94 -4.67
CA GLY A 48 -1.19 -17.53 -5.98
C GLY A 48 -2.25 -16.74 -6.77
N LEU A 49 -2.22 -16.82 -8.10
CA LEU A 49 -3.22 -16.17 -8.96
C LEU A 49 -4.66 -16.55 -8.55
N GLY A 50 -5.57 -15.58 -8.57
CA GLY A 50 -6.97 -15.75 -8.18
C GLY A 50 -7.23 -15.83 -6.66
N THR A 51 -6.18 -15.92 -5.83
CA THR A 51 -6.37 -15.99 -4.37
C THR A 51 -6.74 -14.62 -3.77
N PRO A 52 -7.45 -14.59 -2.62
CA PRO A 52 -7.63 -13.36 -1.84
C PRO A 52 -6.30 -12.70 -1.44
N LEU A 53 -5.27 -13.49 -1.13
CA LEU A 53 -3.93 -12.98 -0.85
C LEU A 53 -3.31 -12.25 -2.05
N ARG A 54 -3.46 -12.80 -3.26
CA ARG A 54 -2.99 -12.12 -4.47
C ARG A 54 -3.70 -10.80 -4.71
N ARG A 55 -5.03 -10.77 -4.59
CA ARG A 55 -5.83 -9.55 -4.77
C ARG A 55 -5.44 -8.46 -3.76
N SER A 56 -5.28 -8.82 -2.49
CA SER A 56 -4.87 -7.85 -1.46
C SER A 56 -3.42 -7.38 -1.63
N TYR A 57 -2.50 -8.26 -2.06
CA TYR A 57 -1.13 -7.89 -2.39
C TYR A 57 -1.05 -6.90 -3.56
N GLU A 58 -1.81 -7.14 -4.64
CA GLU A 58 -1.86 -6.24 -5.79
C GLU A 58 -2.45 -4.87 -5.43
N ALA A 59 -3.56 -4.85 -4.67
CA ALA A 59 -4.15 -3.62 -4.16
C ALA A 59 -3.14 -2.82 -3.32
N ARG A 60 -2.40 -3.50 -2.44
CA ARG A 60 -1.32 -2.90 -1.64
C ARG A 60 -0.21 -2.33 -2.51
N ARG A 61 0.25 -3.06 -3.53
CA ARG A 61 1.29 -2.57 -4.46
C ARG A 61 0.86 -1.30 -5.20
N ILE A 62 -0.39 -1.26 -5.67
CA ILE A 62 -0.95 -0.08 -6.34
C ILE A 62 -1.01 1.10 -5.36
N ALA A 63 -1.52 0.87 -4.15
CA ALA A 63 -1.61 1.93 -3.13
C ALA A 63 -0.23 2.49 -2.73
N VAL A 64 0.79 1.63 -2.59
CA VAL A 64 2.18 2.07 -2.34
C VAL A 64 2.70 2.94 -3.48
N ALA A 65 2.45 2.56 -4.74
CA ALA A 65 2.90 3.33 -5.89
C ALA A 65 2.24 4.73 -5.93
N LEU A 66 0.93 4.79 -5.69
CA LEU A 66 0.18 6.06 -5.62
C LEU A 66 0.68 6.95 -4.48
N TRP A 67 0.79 6.40 -3.27
CA TRP A 67 1.30 7.14 -2.12
C TRP A 67 2.72 7.68 -2.35
N ARG A 68 3.63 6.86 -2.91
CA ARG A 68 4.99 7.31 -3.25
C ARG A 68 4.98 8.46 -4.24
N ASN A 69 4.14 8.39 -5.26
CA ASN A 69 4.00 9.46 -6.24
C ASN A 69 3.53 10.77 -5.58
N GLU A 70 2.44 10.72 -4.81
CA GLU A 70 1.92 11.93 -4.13
C GLU A 70 2.91 12.47 -3.11
N ARG A 71 3.57 11.59 -2.34
CA ARG A 71 4.58 12.00 -1.36
C ARG A 71 5.75 12.71 -2.03
N HIS A 72 6.25 12.20 -3.15
CA HIS A 72 7.30 12.86 -3.93
C HIS A 72 6.85 14.24 -4.45
N GLN A 73 5.62 14.35 -4.95
CA GLN A 73 5.05 15.64 -5.40
C GLN A 73 4.93 16.66 -4.27
N HIS A 74 4.53 16.22 -3.08
CA HIS A 74 4.46 17.05 -1.88
C HIS A 74 5.85 17.59 -1.49
N TRP A 75 6.90 16.77 -1.53
CA TRP A 75 8.28 17.21 -1.24
C TRP A 75 8.81 18.26 -2.24
N HIS A 76 8.57 18.07 -3.54
CA HIS A 76 8.99 19.04 -4.56
C HIS A 76 8.33 20.40 -4.34
N LYS A 77 7.03 20.43 -4.05
CA LYS A 77 6.31 21.68 -3.77
C LYS A 77 6.77 22.36 -2.48
N ALA A 78 7.06 21.59 -1.43
CA ALA A 78 7.62 22.13 -0.20
C ALA A 78 9.00 22.80 -0.43
N THR A 79 9.79 22.28 -1.36
CA THR A 79 11.13 22.80 -1.69
C THR A 79 11.07 24.03 -2.60
N THR A 80 10.12 24.10 -3.54
CA THR A 80 9.95 25.23 -4.47
C THR A 80 9.22 26.43 -3.85
N SER A 81 8.62 26.27 -2.67
CA SER A 81 7.91 27.35 -1.96
C SER A 81 8.77 28.16 -0.99
N CYS A 82 10.10 27.94 -0.99
CA CYS A 82 11.09 28.77 -0.28
C CYS A 82 11.69 29.84 -1.21
#